data_AF-A0A7X6S4V7-F1
#
_entry.id   AF-A0A7X6S4V7-F1
#
_cell.length_a   1.000
_cell.length_b   1.000
_cell.length_c   1.000
_cell.angle_alpha   90.00
_cell.angle_beta   90.00
_cell.angle_gamma   90.00
#
_symmetry.space_group_name_H-M   'P 1'
#
loop_
_entity.id
_entity.type
_entity.pdbx_description
1 polymer ?
#
loop_
_entity_poly.entity_id
_entity_poly.type
_entity_poly.pdbx_seq_one_letter_code
_entity_poly.pdbx_strand_id
1 'polypeptide(L)'
;MEFNQEDRNALYDAWMSQKAKMHLTQMEVSKRLGISQVELSNLLRGNAPLSMSFINQFCQHLHIEPRNVLPSLKLNSNIGERTISLQNRVSVDGEIQRVYIEGNQVIIDYVHHIH
;
A
#
# COMPACT_ATOMS: atom_id res chain seq x y z
N MET A 1 3.15 -2.99 11.35
CA MET A 1 3.74 -4.26 10.88
C MET A 1 4.96 -3.89 10.07
N GLU A 2 6.15 -4.24 10.55
CA GLU A 2 7.39 -4.02 9.80
C GLU A 2 7.74 -5.31 9.07
N PHE A 3 7.79 -5.26 7.74
CA PHE A 3 8.29 -6.37 6.93
C PHE A 3 9.78 -6.53 7.17
N ASN A 4 10.23 -7.77 7.35
CA ASN A 4 11.61 -8.05 7.72
C ASN A 4 12.52 -8.16 6.46
N GLN A 5 13.81 -8.44 6.67
CA GLN A 5 14.74 -8.56 5.55
C GLN A 5 14.46 -9.81 4.67
N GLU A 6 13.92 -10.88 5.24
CA GLU A 6 13.54 -12.08 4.48
C GLU A 6 12.39 -11.79 3.51
N ASP A 7 11.40 -11.01 3.95
CA ASP A 7 10.31 -10.50 3.11
C ASP A 7 10.83 -9.66 1.95
N ARG A 8 11.82 -8.79 2.21
CA ARG A 8 12.44 -7.96 1.17
C ARG A 8 13.18 -8.80 0.14
N ASN A 9 13.94 -9.78 0.59
CA ASN A 9 14.66 -10.70 -0.30
C ASN A 9 13.67 -11.47 -1.18
N ALA A 10 12.62 -12.03 -0.59
CA ALA A 10 11.57 -12.72 -1.33
C ALA A 10 10.84 -11.81 -2.33
N LEU A 11 10.56 -10.56 -1.95
CA LEU A 11 9.94 -9.56 -2.83
C LEU A 11 10.86 -9.19 -4.00
N TYR A 12 12.16 -9.06 -3.75
CA TYR A 12 13.16 -8.77 -4.79
C TYR A 12 13.31 -9.95 -5.76
N ASP A 13 13.33 -11.18 -5.26
CA ASP A 13 13.41 -12.38 -6.10
C ASP A 13 12.18 -12.54 -6.98
N ALA A 14 10.99 -12.29 -6.41
CA ALA A 14 9.74 -12.25 -7.16
C ALA A 14 9.75 -11.16 -8.24
N TRP A 15 10.28 -9.97 -7.91
CA TRP A 15 10.46 -8.89 -8.88
C TRP A 15 11.35 -9.33 -10.03
N MET A 16 12.53 -9.87 -9.76
CA MET A 16 13.48 -10.26 -10.81
C MET A 16 12.90 -11.35 -11.73
N SER A 17 12.20 -12.33 -11.16
CA SER A 17 11.50 -13.37 -11.91
C SER A 17 10.39 -12.80 -12.80
N GLN A 18 9.50 -11.97 -12.25
CA GLN A 18 8.38 -11.39 -13.01
C GLN A 18 8.85 -10.36 -14.04
N LYS A 19 9.88 -9.59 -13.74
CA LYS A 19 10.51 -8.66 -14.67
C LYS A 19 10.94 -9.36 -15.95
N ALA A 20 11.61 -10.51 -15.83
CA ALA A 20 12.02 -11.33 -16.96
C ALA A 20 10.81 -11.95 -17.69
N LYS A 21 9.88 -12.56 -16.94
CA LYS A 21 8.71 -13.26 -17.49
C LYS A 21 7.74 -12.34 -18.25
N MET A 22 7.54 -11.12 -17.75
CA MET A 22 6.60 -10.14 -18.30
C MET A 22 7.26 -9.11 -19.22
N HIS A 23 8.58 -9.21 -19.43
CA HIS A 23 9.36 -8.20 -20.15
C HIS A 23 9.18 -6.77 -19.61
N LEU A 24 8.99 -6.63 -18.29
CA LEU A 24 8.78 -5.34 -17.66
C LEU A 24 10.09 -4.58 -17.44
N THR A 25 10.01 -3.26 -17.52
CA THR A 25 11.10 -2.38 -17.08
C THR A 25 10.84 -1.84 -15.69
N GLN A 26 11.91 -1.51 -14.97
CA GLN A 26 11.78 -0.87 -13.66
C GLN A 26 11.11 0.51 -13.76
N MET A 27 11.38 1.23 -14.84
CA MET A 27 10.70 2.49 -15.17
C MET A 27 9.20 2.32 -15.30
N GLU A 28 8.76 1.33 -16.06
CA GLU A 28 7.34 1.10 -16.30
C GLU A 28 6.59 0.76 -15.02
N VAL A 29 7.14 -0.13 -14.19
CA VAL A 29 6.52 -0.48 -12.91
C VAL A 29 6.53 0.70 -11.94
N SER A 30 7.61 1.49 -11.89
CA SER A 30 7.63 2.71 -11.07
C SER A 30 6.55 3.71 -11.47
N LYS A 31 6.32 3.89 -12.78
CA LYS A 31 5.24 4.76 -13.29
C LYS A 31 3.85 4.23 -12.92
N ARG A 32 3.62 2.92 -13.05
CA ARG A 32 2.33 2.29 -12.66
C ARG A 32 2.04 2.46 -11.18
N LEU A 33 3.07 2.43 -10.34
CA LEU A 33 3.00 2.67 -8.90
C LEU A 33 2.94 4.15 -8.50
N GLY A 34 3.10 5.09 -9.43
CA GLY A 34 3.13 6.52 -9.13
C GLY A 34 4.35 6.98 -8.32
N ILE A 35 5.46 6.21 -8.34
CA ILE A 35 6.69 6.51 -7.60
C ILE A 35 7.89 6.67 -8.55
N SER A 36 8.99 7.24 -8.06
CA SER A 36 10.23 7.33 -8.85
C SER A 36 10.97 5.99 -8.97
N GLN A 37 11.81 5.82 -9.99
CA GLN A 37 12.67 4.63 -10.12
C GLN A 37 13.65 4.46 -8.94
N VAL A 38 14.11 5.58 -8.39
CA VAL A 38 15.01 5.62 -7.24
C VAL A 38 14.27 5.15 -5.99
N GLU A 39 13.04 5.62 -5.79
CA GLU A 39 12.18 5.19 -4.68
C GLU A 39 11.84 3.70 -4.75
N LEU A 40 11.48 3.20 -5.93
CA LEU A 40 11.29 1.76 -6.15
C LEU A 40 12.57 0.97 -5.83
N SER A 41 13.74 1.45 -6.27
CA SER A 41 15.02 0.83 -5.93
C SER A 41 15.27 0.82 -4.42
N ASN A 42 14.97 1.91 -3.73
CA ASN A 42 15.17 2.02 -2.29
C ASN A 42 14.25 1.07 -1.51
N LEU A 43 13.00 0.94 -1.92
CA LEU A 43 12.04 -0.02 -1.34
C LEU A 43 12.53 -1.46 -1.51
N LEU A 44 12.94 -1.82 -2.73
CA LEU A 44 13.40 -3.18 -3.06
C LEU A 44 14.75 -3.55 -2.44
N ARG A 45 15.68 -2.60 -2.29
CA ARG A 45 17.03 -2.84 -1.75
C ARG A 45 17.13 -2.73 -0.23
N GLY A 46 16.08 -2.30 0.46
CA GLY A 46 16.08 -2.18 1.92
C GLY A 46 16.37 -0.79 2.48
N ASN A 47 16.54 0.22 1.62
CA ASN A 47 16.83 1.61 2.05
C ASN A 47 15.59 2.39 2.51
N ALA A 48 14.40 1.83 2.34
CA ALA A 48 13.13 2.44 2.77
C ALA A 48 12.18 1.37 3.35
N PRO A 49 11.35 1.68 4.36
CA PRO A 49 10.39 0.73 4.94
C PRO A 49 9.37 0.26 3.90
N LEU A 50 9.06 -1.03 3.88
CA LEU A 50 7.96 -1.55 3.07
C LEU A 50 6.62 -1.29 3.78
N SER A 51 5.63 -0.84 3.02
CA SER A 51 4.24 -0.75 3.49
C SER A 51 3.38 -1.84 2.86
N MET A 52 2.31 -2.23 3.53
CA MET A 52 1.35 -3.19 2.98
C MET A 52 0.65 -2.65 1.73
N SER A 53 0.41 -1.34 1.67
CA SER A 53 -0.13 -0.66 0.49
C SER A 53 0.80 -0.84 -0.72
N PHE A 54 2.10 -0.57 -0.55
CA PHE A 54 3.09 -0.75 -1.60
C PHE A 54 3.15 -2.21 -2.06
N ILE A 55 3.24 -3.14 -1.11
CA ILE A 55 3.29 -4.58 -1.40
C ILE A 55 2.08 -5.03 -2.21
N ASN A 56 0.87 -4.63 -1.81
CA ASN A 56 -0.35 -5.01 -2.51
C ASN A 56 -0.37 -4.47 -3.94
N GLN A 57 -0.07 -3.19 -4.14
CA GLN A 57 -0.04 -2.55 -5.46
C GLN A 57 1.05 -3.17 -6.35
N PHE A 58 2.25 -3.37 -5.80
CA PHE A 58 3.37 -3.96 -6.51
C PHE A 58 3.06 -5.39 -6.97
N CYS A 59 2.59 -6.24 -6.05
CA CYS A 59 2.19 -7.60 -6.37
C CYS A 59 1.04 -7.66 -7.37
N GLN A 60 0.07 -6.75 -7.28
CA GLN A 60 -1.04 -6.63 -8.24
C GLN A 60 -0.52 -6.34 -9.66
N HIS A 61 0.41 -5.40 -9.82
CA HIS A 61 1.01 -5.09 -11.13
C HIS A 61 1.88 -6.21 -11.70
N LEU A 62 2.34 -7.12 -10.85
CA LEU A 62 3.11 -8.31 -11.22
C LEU A 62 2.24 -9.57 -11.33
N HIS A 63 0.91 -9.45 -11.18
CA HIS A 63 -0.05 -10.57 -11.19
C HIS A 63 0.33 -11.71 -10.23
N ILE A 64 0.79 -11.36 -9.03
CA ILE A 64 1.14 -12.29 -7.96
C ILE A 64 0.37 -11.94 -6.69
N GLU A 65 0.13 -12.93 -5.85
CA GLU A 65 -0.43 -12.66 -4.52
C GLU A 65 0.69 -12.43 -3.50
N PRO A 66 0.64 -11.34 -2.71
CA PRO A 66 1.63 -11.05 -1.66
C PRO A 66 1.89 -12.23 -0.72
N ARG A 67 0.84 -12.98 -0.36
CA ARG A 67 0.91 -14.13 0.53
C ARG A 67 1.72 -15.29 -0.06
N ASN A 68 1.78 -15.41 -1.37
CA ASN A 68 2.56 -16.47 -2.04
C ASN A 68 4.05 -16.12 -2.12
N VAL A 69 4.40 -14.85 -1.91
CA VAL A 69 5.77 -14.34 -1.99
C VAL A 69 6.37 -14.11 -0.60
N LEU A 70 5.69 -13.37 0.26
CA LEU A 70 6.24 -12.87 1.52
C LEU A 70 6.13 -13.92 2.65
N PRO A 71 7.26 -14.43 3.20
CA PRO A 71 7.26 -15.41 4.29
C PRO A 71 6.48 -14.96 5.54
N SER A 72 6.58 -13.68 5.93
CA SER A 72 5.85 -13.18 7.10
C SER A 72 4.34 -13.21 6.90
N LEU A 73 3.85 -13.14 5.66
CA LEU A 73 2.42 -13.26 5.37
C LEU A 73 1.95 -14.73 5.38
N LYS A 74 2.83 -15.69 5.07
CA LYS A 74 2.53 -17.14 5.12
C LYS A 74 2.41 -17.66 6.54
N LEU A 75 3.29 -17.22 7.44
CA LEU A 75 3.30 -17.63 8.85
C LEU A 75 2.02 -17.19 9.61
N ASN A 76 1.36 -16.13 9.13
CA ASN A 76 0.18 -15.55 9.76
C ASN A 76 -1.16 -16.20 9.34
N SER A 77 -1.14 -17.33 8.62
CA SER A 77 -2.34 -18.04 8.15
C SER A 77 -3.21 -18.64 9.26
N ASN A 78 -2.68 -18.73 10.49
CA ASN A 78 -3.35 -19.35 11.64
C ASN A 78 -3.91 -18.36 12.68
N ILE A 79 -3.87 -17.04 12.41
CA ILE A 79 -4.40 -16.03 13.34
C ILE A 79 -5.55 -15.31 12.64
N GLY A 80 -6.75 -15.47 13.22
CA GLY A 80 -8.05 -15.07 12.69
C GLY A 80 -8.17 -13.60 12.27
N GLU A 81 -9.28 -13.33 11.56
CA GLU A 81 -9.75 -12.04 11.04
C GLU A 81 -8.86 -10.84 11.38
N ARG A 82 -7.95 -10.50 10.46
CA ARG A 82 -7.16 -9.27 10.56
C ARG A 82 -8.07 -8.07 10.30
N THR A 83 -8.49 -7.41 11.38
CA THR A 83 -9.10 -6.09 11.33
C THR A 83 -8.12 -5.09 10.72
N ILE A 84 -8.43 -4.57 9.53
CA ILE A 84 -7.68 -3.49 8.90
C ILE A 84 -8.29 -2.17 9.36
N SER A 85 -7.51 -1.36 10.10
CA SER A 85 -7.92 0.00 10.47
C SER A 85 -7.54 0.96 9.35
N LEU A 86 -8.52 1.66 8.79
CA LEU A 86 -8.34 2.71 7.77
C LEU A 86 -8.66 4.05 8.40
N GLN A 87 -7.83 5.06 8.13
CA GLN A 87 -8.07 6.45 8.56
C GLN A 87 -8.28 7.33 7.34
N ASN A 88 -9.38 8.08 7.31
CA ASN A 88 -9.58 9.16 6.35
C ASN A 88 -9.37 10.50 7.07
N ARG A 89 -8.69 11.45 6.42
CA ARG A 89 -8.49 12.82 6.91
C ARG A 89 -9.05 13.78 5.87
N VAL A 90 -10.08 14.52 6.26
CA VAL A 90 -10.78 15.46 5.38
C VAL A 90 -10.54 16.87 5.92
N SER A 91 -10.23 17.81 5.02
CA SER A 91 -10.19 19.24 5.31
C SER A 91 -11.41 19.89 4.66
N VAL A 92 -12.10 20.75 5.41
CA VAL A 92 -13.30 21.45 4.97
C VAL A 92 -13.04 22.94 4.99
N ASP A 93 -13.50 23.61 3.94
CA ASP A 93 -13.39 25.07 3.80
C ASP A 93 -14.56 25.72 4.54
N GLY A 94 -14.48 25.73 5.87
CA GLY A 94 -15.53 26.25 6.75
C GLY A 94 -15.34 25.83 8.21
N GLU A 95 -16.24 26.29 9.07
CA GLU A 95 -16.26 25.91 10.48
C GLU A 95 -17.11 24.65 10.67
N ILE A 96 -16.48 23.54 11.08
CA ILE A 96 -17.16 22.27 11.38
C ILE A 96 -18.08 22.48 12.59
N GLN A 97 -19.38 22.29 12.39
CA GLN A 97 -20.39 22.37 13.44
C GLN A 97 -20.63 21.00 14.08
N ARG A 98 -20.65 19.94 13.25
CA ARG A 98 -20.99 18.59 13.70
C ARG A 98 -20.36 17.52 12.81
N VAL A 99 -19.96 16.42 13.42
CA VAL A 99 -19.56 15.19 12.72
C VAL A 99 -20.33 14.01 13.30
N TYR A 100 -20.96 13.20 12.45
CA TYR A 100 -21.70 12.01 12.87
C TYR A 100 -21.67 10.92 11.80
N ILE A 101 -22.18 9.74 12.15
CA ILE A 101 -22.20 8.56 11.27
C ILE A 101 -23.64 8.19 10.99
N GLU A 102 -23.96 7.96 9.71
CA GLU A 102 -25.25 7.41 9.29
C GLU A 102 -25.00 6.20 8.37
N GLY A 103 -25.29 5.01 8.89
CA GLY A 103 -24.99 3.75 8.20
C GLY A 103 -23.49 3.59 7.91
N ASN A 104 -23.13 3.61 6.63
CA ASN A 104 -21.74 3.51 6.15
C ASN A 104 -21.14 4.86 5.74
N GLN A 105 -21.78 5.98 6.07
CA GLN A 105 -21.36 7.33 5.70
C GLN A 105 -20.91 8.13 6.93
N VAL A 106 -19.87 8.94 6.75
CA VAL A 106 -19.48 9.98 7.71
C VAL A 106 -20.04 11.30 7.20
N ILE A 107 -20.92 11.92 7.99
CA ILE A 107 -21.52 13.22 7.69
C ILE A 107 -20.77 14.31 8.45
N ILE A 108 -20.33 15.36 7.75
CA ILE A 108 -19.62 16.52 8.29
C ILE A 108 -20.44 17.76 7.94
N ASP A 109 -21.10 18.34 8.94
CA ASP A 109 -21.82 19.61 8.80
C ASP A 109 -20.84 20.76 9.05
N TYR A 110 -20.70 21.67 8.09
CA TYR A 110 -19.83 22.83 8.22
C TYR A 110 -20.49 24.08 7.63
N VAL A 111 -20.11 25.23 8.17
CA VAL A 111 -20.60 26.54 7.71
C VAL A 111 -19.47 27.24 6.97
N HIS A 112 -19.76 27.67 5.75
CA HIS A 112 -18.86 28.51 4.95
C HIS A 112 -19.45 29.92 4.85
N HIS A 113 -18.72 30.92 5.34
CA HIS A 113 -19.15 32.32 5.30
C HIS A 113 -18.75 32.96 3.97
N ILE A 114 -19.72 33.12 3.08
CA ILE A 114 -19.53 33.84 1.81
C ILE A 114 -19.50 35.35 2.12
N HIS A 115 -18.39 36.01 1.78
CA HIS A 115 -18.25 37.47 1.81
C HIS A 115 -18.32 38.04 0.40
#